data_AF-A0A2N6P3D8-F1
#
_entry.id   AF-A0A2N6P3D8-F1
#
_cell.length_a   1.000
_cell.length_b   1.000
_cell.length_c   1.000
_cell.angle_alpha   90.00
_cell.angle_beta   90.00
_cell.angle_gamma   90.00
#
_symmetry.space_group_name_H-M   'P 1'
#
loop_
_entity.id
_entity.type
_entity.pdbx_description
1 polymer ?
#
loop_
_entity_poly.entity_id
_entity_poly.type
_entity_poly.pdbx_seq_one_letter_code
_entity_poly.pdbx_strand_id
1 'polypeptide(L)'
;PVTSTPLTPEDYTRGIKIPEGGKVTNVENIPDLTTPGQKNPVKVTVTLTNGKTITVDVPVNVTPVKEIETPVTNTPLTPEDYTKGIKIPEGGKVTNVENIPDLTTPGKKAPVKVTVELPNGKVITVDVPVNVTPVKEIETPVTNTPLTPEDYTKGIKIPEGGKVTNVENIPDLTTPGKKNPVKVTVELPNGKTVTVDVPVNVTPVKEIETPVTK
;
A
#
# COMPACT_ATOMS: atom_id res chain seq x y z
N PRO A 1 5.03 -13.72 2.52
CA PRO A 1 3.97 -12.68 2.54
C PRO A 1 2.60 -13.32 2.69
N VAL A 2 1.63 -12.61 3.26
CA VAL A 2 0.24 -13.04 3.27
C VAL A 2 -0.23 -13.32 1.85
N THR A 3 -0.96 -14.41 1.68
CA THR A 3 -1.46 -14.84 0.38
C THR A 3 -2.74 -15.64 0.53
N SER A 4 -3.64 -15.48 -0.43
CA SER A 4 -4.83 -16.33 -0.60
C SER A 4 -4.54 -17.56 -1.44
N THR A 5 -3.34 -17.68 -2.01
CA THR A 5 -2.94 -18.86 -2.80
C THR A 5 -2.62 -20.01 -1.84
N PRO A 6 -3.38 -21.12 -1.87
CA PRO A 6 -3.12 -22.26 -1.01
C PRO A 6 -1.82 -22.98 -1.43
N LEU A 7 -1.08 -23.45 -0.43
CA LEU A 7 0.05 -24.35 -0.62
C LEU A 7 -0.38 -25.80 -0.37
N THR A 8 0.19 -26.70 -1.16
CA THR A 8 -0.03 -28.15 -1.10
C THR A 8 1.03 -28.82 -0.24
N PRO A 9 0.80 -30.06 0.26
CA PRO A 9 1.83 -30.85 0.93
C PRO A 9 3.17 -30.87 0.20
N GLU A 10 3.13 -31.04 -1.13
CA GLU A 10 4.32 -31.14 -1.97
C GLU A 10 5.16 -29.86 -1.98
N ASP A 11 4.51 -28.69 -1.87
CA ASP A 11 5.20 -27.40 -1.82
C ASP A 11 6.15 -27.31 -0.59
N TYR A 12 5.84 -28.01 0.50
CA TYR A 12 6.67 -28.07 1.71
C TYR A 12 7.76 -29.13 1.65
N THR A 13 7.68 -30.10 0.73
CA THR A 13 8.64 -31.20 0.63
C THR A 13 9.74 -30.96 -0.41
N ARG A 14 9.54 -30.09 -1.40
CA ARG A 14 10.53 -29.85 -2.48
C ARG A 14 11.91 -29.39 -1.99
N GLY A 15 11.99 -28.73 -0.84
CA GLY A 15 13.26 -28.30 -0.24
C GLY A 15 13.92 -29.34 0.67
N ILE A 16 13.28 -30.48 0.92
CA ILE A 16 13.76 -31.49 1.87
C ILE A 16 14.63 -32.50 1.12
N LYS A 17 15.88 -32.67 1.57
CA LYS A 17 16.76 -33.74 1.08
C LYS A 17 16.32 -35.09 1.67
N ILE A 18 15.66 -35.90 0.86
CA ILE A 18 15.20 -37.23 1.25
C ILE A 18 16.39 -38.22 1.18
N PRO A 19 16.64 -39.02 2.24
CA PRO A 19 17.67 -40.08 2.20
C PRO A 19 17.39 -41.13 1.12
N GLU A 20 18.43 -41.81 0.66
CA GLU A 20 18.33 -42.81 -0.41
C GLU A 20 17.30 -43.91 -0.08
N GLY A 21 16.39 -44.18 -1.03
CA GLY A 21 15.28 -45.13 -0.86
C GLY A 21 14.17 -44.69 0.09
N GLY A 22 14.29 -43.52 0.74
CA GLY A 22 13.25 -42.92 1.56
C GLY A 22 12.11 -42.33 0.74
N LYS A 23 10.92 -42.24 1.35
CA LYS A 23 9.72 -41.64 0.74
C LYS A 23 8.91 -40.86 1.77
N VAL A 24 8.37 -39.71 1.35
CA VAL A 24 7.42 -38.95 2.17
C VAL A 24 6.14 -39.77 2.30
N THR A 25 5.70 -40.00 3.52
CA THR A 25 4.49 -40.78 3.82
C THR A 25 3.39 -39.94 4.45
N ASN A 26 3.71 -38.80 5.05
CA ASN A 26 2.73 -37.92 5.66
C ASN A 26 3.21 -36.46 5.71
N VAL A 27 2.28 -35.52 5.60
CA VAL A 27 2.52 -34.08 5.78
C VAL A 27 1.36 -33.52 6.60
N GLU A 28 1.68 -32.98 7.77
CA GLU A 28 0.70 -32.46 8.73
C GLU A 28 0.95 -30.98 9.05
N ASN A 29 -0.04 -30.34 9.66
CA ASN A 29 0.00 -28.94 10.11
C ASN A 29 0.17 -27.92 8.97
N ILE A 30 -0.50 -28.13 7.84
CA ILE A 30 -0.53 -27.14 6.75
C ILE A 30 -1.17 -25.84 7.28
N PRO A 31 -0.44 -24.72 7.32
CA PRO A 31 -0.92 -23.50 7.94
C PRO A 31 -1.82 -22.69 7.02
N ASP A 32 -2.73 -21.91 7.60
CA ASP A 32 -3.38 -20.80 6.92
C ASP A 32 -2.35 -19.68 6.64
N LEU A 33 -2.28 -19.23 5.39
CA LEU A 33 -1.34 -18.19 4.93
C LEU A 33 -2.00 -16.81 4.75
N THR A 34 -3.30 -16.69 5.01
CA THR A 34 -4.04 -15.42 4.90
C THR A 34 -3.77 -14.50 6.09
N THR A 35 -3.34 -15.07 7.22
CA THR A 35 -3.03 -14.35 8.44
C THR A 35 -1.51 -14.28 8.70
N PRO A 36 -0.94 -13.10 9.00
CA PRO A 36 0.49 -12.96 9.26
C PRO A 36 0.90 -13.59 10.60
N GLY A 37 2.21 -13.81 10.76
CA GLY A 37 2.83 -14.32 11.98
C GLY A 37 3.55 -15.65 11.79
N GLN A 38 4.22 -16.08 12.85
CA GLN A 38 4.84 -17.39 12.94
C GLN A 38 3.77 -18.46 13.02
N LYS A 39 3.87 -19.48 12.16
CA LYS A 39 2.93 -20.59 12.12
C LYS A 39 3.53 -21.81 12.80
N ASN A 40 2.66 -22.76 13.16
CA ASN A 40 3.12 -24.08 13.54
C ASN A 40 3.93 -24.68 12.39
N PRO A 41 5.10 -25.30 12.67
CA PRO A 41 5.88 -25.94 11.63
C PRO A 41 5.08 -27.03 10.93
N VAL A 42 5.24 -27.11 9.61
CA VAL A 42 4.69 -28.22 8.82
C VAL A 42 5.53 -29.45 9.14
N LYS A 43 4.89 -30.53 9.58
CA LYS A 43 5.58 -31.77 9.94
C LYS A 43 5.56 -32.72 8.76
N VAL A 44 6.74 -33.08 8.26
CA VAL A 44 6.91 -34.01 7.15
C VAL A 44 7.48 -35.31 7.69
N THR A 45 6.77 -36.41 7.50
CA THR A 45 7.25 -37.76 7.85
C THR A 45 7.83 -38.45 6.62
N VAL A 46 9.06 -38.93 6.75
CA VAL A 46 9.77 -39.73 5.74
C VAL A 46 9.97 -41.13 6.29
N THR A 47 9.53 -42.15 5.54
CA THR A 47 9.77 -43.56 5.87
C THR A 47 10.94 -44.09 5.03
N LEU A 48 11.92 -44.69 5.71
CA LEU A 48 13.09 -45.32 5.10
C LEU A 48 12.80 -46.78 4.69
N THR A 49 13.68 -47.34 3.86
CA THR A 49 13.58 -48.74 3.39
C THR A 49 13.66 -49.77 4.52
N ASN A 50 14.30 -49.45 5.64
CA ASN A 50 14.37 -50.29 6.84
C ASN A 50 13.13 -50.16 7.77
N GLY A 51 12.09 -49.42 7.37
CA GLY A 51 10.88 -49.20 8.15
C GLY A 51 10.98 -48.10 9.21
N LYS A 52 12.15 -47.50 9.44
CA LYS A 52 12.31 -46.37 10.36
C LYS A 52 11.72 -45.09 9.77
N THR A 53 11.14 -44.25 10.61
CA THR A 53 10.60 -42.94 10.22
C THR A 53 11.47 -41.79 10.73
N ILE A 54 11.56 -40.72 9.94
CA ILE A 54 12.17 -39.44 10.28
C ILE A 54 11.09 -38.37 10.17
N THR A 55 11.05 -37.45 11.13
CA THR A 55 10.18 -36.28 11.05
C THR A 55 11.03 -35.04 10.82
N VAL A 56 10.65 -34.23 9.83
CA VAL A 56 11.27 -32.95 9.50
C VAL A 56 10.26 -31.85 9.75
N ASP A 57 10.61 -30.91 10.61
CA ASP A 57 9.79 -29.74 10.89
C ASP A 57 10.20 -28.60 9.96
N VAL A 58 9.29 -28.16 9.09
CA VAL A 58 9.50 -27.04 8.16
C VAL A 58 8.90 -25.78 8.77
N PRO A 59 9.74 -24.80 9.19
CA PRO A 59 9.24 -23.57 9.77
C PRO A 59 8.53 -22.71 8.71
N VAL A 60 7.40 -22.13 9.08
CA VAL A 60 6.64 -21.22 8.21
C VAL A 60 6.39 -19.91 8.93
N ASN A 61 6.78 -18.80 8.30
CA ASN A 61 6.53 -17.46 8.78
C ASN A 61 5.84 -16.63 7.69
N VAL A 62 4.68 -16.06 8.02
CA VAL A 62 3.89 -15.27 7.08
C VAL A 62 4.08 -13.79 7.40
N THR A 63 4.60 -13.03 6.44
CA THR A 63 4.86 -11.61 6.60
C THR A 63 3.62 -10.78 6.23
N PRO A 64 3.24 -9.75 7.00
CA PRO A 64 2.14 -8.87 6.64
C PRO A 64 2.48 -8.07 5.39
N VAL A 65 1.44 -7.53 4.76
CA VAL A 65 1.55 -6.57 3.65
C VAL A 65 1.02 -5.24 4.16
N LYS A 66 1.80 -4.17 3.98
CA LYS A 66 1.40 -2.83 4.39
C LYS A 66 0.44 -2.24 3.34
N GLU A 67 -0.66 -1.66 3.79
CA GLU A 67 -1.55 -0.88 2.94
C GLU A 67 -0.82 0.37 2.41
N ILE A 68 -1.12 0.73 1.16
CA ILE A 68 -0.65 1.98 0.55
C ILE A 68 -1.77 3.00 0.67
N GLU A 69 -1.52 4.03 1.46
CA GLU A 69 -2.38 5.21 1.56
C GLU A 69 -1.71 6.39 0.84
N THR A 70 -2.47 7.09 0.00
CA THR A 70 -2.02 8.29 -0.72
C THR A 70 -3.16 9.30 -0.79
N PRO A 71 -2.91 10.61 -0.71
CA PRO A 71 -3.88 11.60 -1.15
C PRO A 71 -4.18 11.46 -2.64
N VAL A 72 -5.34 12.00 -3.06
CA VAL A 72 -5.66 12.17 -4.49
C VAL A 72 -4.49 12.84 -5.19
N THR A 73 -4.04 12.22 -6.27
CA THR A 73 -2.89 12.70 -7.03
C THR A 73 -2.99 12.29 -8.49
N ASN A 74 -2.42 13.13 -9.36
CA ASN A 74 -2.21 12.82 -10.78
C ASN A 74 -0.88 12.10 -11.02
N THR A 75 -0.03 11.93 -9.99
CA THR A 75 1.24 11.24 -10.11
C THR A 75 1.02 9.72 -10.04
N PRO A 76 1.28 8.96 -11.11
CA PRO A 76 1.14 7.51 -11.07
C PRO A 76 2.25 6.86 -10.23
N LEU A 77 1.91 5.77 -9.56
CA LEU A 77 2.87 4.88 -8.91
C LEU A 77 3.33 3.79 -9.90
N THR A 78 4.58 3.35 -9.76
CA THR A 78 5.11 2.26 -10.59
C THR A 78 4.85 0.91 -9.95
N PRO A 79 4.95 -0.22 -10.70
CA PRO A 79 4.90 -1.56 -10.13
C PRO A 79 5.80 -1.75 -8.89
N GLU A 80 7.00 -1.19 -8.94
CA GLU A 80 7.99 -1.30 -7.86
C GLU A 80 7.49 -0.65 -6.56
N ASP A 81 6.80 0.50 -6.65
CA ASP A 81 6.26 1.23 -5.51
C ASP A 81 5.25 0.39 -4.71
N TYR A 82 4.54 -0.55 -5.37
CA TYR A 82 3.61 -1.50 -4.73
C TYR A 82 4.32 -2.69 -4.09
N THR A 83 5.49 -3.07 -4.60
CA THR A 83 6.26 -4.23 -4.08
C THR A 83 7.13 -3.90 -2.87
N LYS A 84 7.51 -2.63 -2.67
CA LYS A 84 8.36 -2.20 -1.54
C LYS A 84 7.77 -2.56 -0.17
N GLY A 85 6.45 -2.66 -0.06
CA GLY A 85 5.74 -3.07 1.16
C GLY A 85 5.67 -4.58 1.40
N ILE A 86 6.23 -5.40 0.49
CA ILE A 86 6.15 -6.85 0.53
C ILE A 86 7.51 -7.43 0.90
N LYS A 87 7.57 -8.17 2.01
CA LYS A 87 8.75 -8.97 2.35
C LYS A 87 8.76 -10.28 1.58
N ILE A 88 9.59 -10.33 0.53
CA ILE A 88 9.86 -11.53 -0.28
C ILE A 88 10.84 -12.44 0.48
N PRO A 89 10.59 -13.76 0.58
CA PRO A 89 11.55 -14.70 1.15
C PRO A 89 12.83 -14.80 0.31
N GLU A 90 13.95 -15.09 0.95
CA GLU A 90 15.24 -15.27 0.27
C GLU A 90 15.17 -16.35 -0.80
N GLY A 91 15.64 -16.04 -2.02
CA GLY A 91 15.52 -16.92 -3.20
C GLY A 91 14.20 -16.79 -3.96
N GLY A 92 13.22 -16.05 -3.43
CA GLY A 92 11.99 -15.69 -4.15
C GLY A 92 12.15 -14.41 -4.96
N LYS A 93 11.21 -14.16 -5.88
CA LYS A 93 11.20 -12.96 -6.73
C LYS A 93 9.77 -12.54 -7.10
N VAL A 94 9.57 -11.25 -7.34
CA VAL A 94 8.34 -10.76 -7.99
C VAL A 94 8.45 -11.05 -9.48
N THR A 95 7.38 -11.59 -10.06
CA THR A 95 7.32 -11.91 -11.49
C THR A 95 6.32 -11.05 -12.24
N ASN A 96 5.31 -10.50 -11.56
CA ASN A 96 4.29 -9.67 -12.19
C ASN A 96 3.57 -8.77 -11.17
N VAL A 97 3.07 -7.62 -11.64
CA VAL A 97 2.23 -6.70 -10.86
C VAL A 97 1.06 -6.25 -11.74
N GLU A 98 -0.15 -6.48 -11.26
CA GLU A 98 -1.38 -6.21 -12.01
C GLU A 98 -2.39 -5.40 -11.19
N ASN A 99 -3.42 -4.90 -11.86
CA ASN A 99 -4.52 -4.13 -11.25
C ASN A 99 -4.06 -2.81 -10.61
N ILE A 100 -3.17 -2.08 -11.30
CA ILE A 100 -2.71 -0.74 -10.88
C ILE A 100 -3.91 0.23 -10.91
N PRO A 101 -4.31 0.81 -9.77
CA PRO A 101 -5.50 1.65 -9.69
C PRO A 101 -5.23 3.08 -10.18
N ASP A 102 -6.31 3.74 -10.63
CA ASP A 102 -6.34 5.19 -10.78
C ASP A 102 -6.38 5.88 -9.39
N LEU A 103 -5.48 6.84 -9.19
CA LEU A 103 -5.28 7.58 -7.95
C LEU A 103 -5.93 8.98 -7.95
N THR A 104 -6.58 9.37 -9.05
CA THR A 104 -7.23 10.69 -9.18
C THR A 104 -8.58 10.77 -8.47
N THR A 105 -9.16 9.61 -8.13
CA THR A 105 -10.45 9.52 -7.42
C THR A 105 -10.25 9.00 -6.00
N PRO A 106 -10.85 9.59 -4.95
CA PRO A 106 -10.72 9.09 -3.58
C PRO A 106 -11.47 7.77 -3.35
N GLY A 107 -11.14 7.11 -2.23
CA GLY A 107 -11.77 5.88 -1.76
C GLY A 107 -10.86 4.66 -1.79
N LYS A 108 -11.37 3.56 -1.23
CA LYS A 108 -10.73 2.25 -1.28
C LYS A 108 -10.68 1.75 -2.71
N LYS A 109 -9.50 1.33 -3.16
CA LYS A 109 -9.28 0.79 -4.50
C LYS A 109 -9.29 -0.73 -4.47
N ALA A 110 -9.46 -1.33 -5.64
CA ALA A 110 -9.19 -2.75 -5.80
C ALA A 110 -7.72 -3.02 -5.44
N PRO A 111 -7.40 -4.07 -4.67
CA PRO A 111 -6.02 -4.37 -4.30
C PRO A 111 -5.15 -4.63 -5.52
N VAL A 112 -3.91 -4.13 -5.49
CA VAL A 112 -2.91 -4.45 -6.50
C VAL A 112 -2.48 -5.90 -6.30
N LYS A 113 -2.48 -6.69 -7.37
CA LYS A 113 -2.09 -8.10 -7.32
C LYS A 113 -0.63 -8.24 -7.67
N VAL A 114 0.17 -8.70 -6.71
CA VAL A 114 1.59 -8.98 -6.91
C VAL A 114 1.81 -10.47 -6.98
N THR A 115 2.39 -10.94 -8.08
CA THR A 115 2.75 -12.33 -8.26
C THR A 115 4.18 -12.55 -7.79
N VAL A 116 4.36 -13.49 -6.86
CA VAL A 116 5.66 -13.83 -6.28
C VAL A 116 5.95 -15.30 -6.53
N GLU A 117 7.10 -15.59 -7.11
CA GLU A 117 7.66 -16.94 -7.17
C GLU A 117 8.46 -17.18 -5.89
N LEU A 118 8.08 -18.21 -5.14
CA LEU A 118 8.74 -18.65 -3.92
C LEU A 118 10.02 -19.44 -4.25
N PRO A 119 10.94 -19.62 -3.28
CA PRO A 119 12.22 -20.31 -3.51
C PRO A 119 12.06 -21.78 -3.93
N ASN A 120 10.92 -22.40 -3.60
CA ASN A 120 10.54 -23.75 -4.02
C ASN A 120 9.88 -23.80 -5.42
N GLY A 121 9.92 -22.69 -6.18
CA GLY A 121 9.34 -22.54 -7.51
C GLY A 121 7.82 -22.33 -7.53
N LYS A 122 7.15 -22.33 -6.36
CA LYS A 122 5.70 -22.12 -6.29
C LYS A 122 5.35 -20.66 -6.48
N VAL A 123 4.39 -20.38 -7.34
CA VAL A 123 3.86 -19.03 -7.54
C VAL A 123 2.68 -18.76 -6.59
N ILE A 124 2.70 -17.60 -5.93
CA ILE A 124 1.63 -17.10 -5.08
C ILE A 124 1.20 -15.69 -5.49
N THR A 125 -0.03 -15.32 -5.18
CA THR A 125 -0.54 -13.95 -5.33
C THR A 125 -0.64 -13.26 -3.98
N VAL A 126 -0.08 -12.06 -3.90
CA VAL A 126 -0.11 -11.19 -2.73
C VAL A 126 -0.94 -9.95 -3.09
N ASP A 127 -2.01 -9.72 -2.34
CA ASP A 127 -2.87 -8.57 -2.55
C ASP A 127 -2.36 -7.38 -1.71
N VAL A 128 -2.09 -6.26 -2.36
CA VAL A 128 -1.67 -5.00 -1.72
C VAL A 128 -2.86 -4.05 -1.66
N PRO A 129 -3.42 -3.79 -0.47
CA PRO A 129 -4.51 -2.83 -0.32
C PRO A 129 -4.05 -1.41 -0.67
N VAL A 130 -4.92 -0.65 -1.35
CA VAL A 130 -4.66 0.74 -1.72
C VAL A 130 -5.87 1.58 -1.33
N ASN A 131 -5.63 2.69 -0.65
CA ASN A 131 -6.65 3.67 -0.29
C ASN A 131 -6.22 5.08 -0.69
N VAL A 132 -7.13 5.80 -1.34
CA VAL A 132 -6.89 7.18 -1.77
C VAL A 132 -7.70 8.13 -0.89
N THR A 133 -7.03 9.07 -0.23
CA THR A 133 -7.67 10.03 0.66
C THR A 133 -8.12 11.27 -0.12
N PRO A 134 -9.31 11.82 0.16
CA PRO A 134 -9.78 13.03 -0.52
C PRO A 134 -8.95 14.24 -0.10
N VAL A 135 -8.95 15.24 -0.98
CA VAL A 135 -8.37 16.57 -0.71
C VAL A 135 -9.52 17.54 -0.48
N LYS A 136 -9.47 18.29 0.62
CA LYS A 136 -10.49 19.28 0.94
C LYS A 136 -10.19 20.59 0.20
N GLU A 137 -11.20 21.16 -0.45
CA GLU A 137 -11.14 22.50 -1.01
C GLU A 137 -11.00 23.56 0.09
N ILE A 138 -10.25 24.60 -0.21
CA ILE A 138 -10.11 25.78 0.63
C ILE A 138 -11.05 26.85 0.10
N GLU A 139 -11.98 27.26 0.95
CA GLU A 139 -12.87 28.37 0.67
C GLU A 139 -12.57 29.50 1.65
N THR A 140 -12.25 30.68 1.13
CA THR A 140 -11.95 31.88 1.92
C THR A 140 -12.65 33.08 1.32
N PRO A 141 -13.14 34.04 2.12
CA PRO A 141 -13.51 35.34 1.57
C PRO A 141 -12.28 36.06 1.01
N VAL A 142 -12.52 37.06 0.15
CA VAL A 142 -11.48 38.01 -0.27
C VAL A 142 -10.75 38.54 0.95
N THR A 143 -9.42 38.46 0.89
CA THR A 143 -8.56 38.89 1.99
C THR A 143 -7.25 39.43 1.44
N ASN A 144 -6.70 40.42 2.13
CA ASN A 144 -5.34 40.93 1.89
C ASN A 144 -4.30 40.19 2.74
N THR A 145 -4.74 39.35 3.67
CA THR A 145 -3.85 38.52 4.49
C THR A 145 -3.53 37.23 3.71
N PRO A 146 -2.27 37.02 3.30
CA PRO A 146 -1.89 35.80 2.61
C PRO A 146 -1.98 34.59 3.55
N LEU A 147 -2.45 33.46 3.03
CA LEU A 147 -2.38 32.18 3.73
C LEU A 147 -0.93 31.65 3.74
N THR A 148 -0.60 30.92 4.79
CA THR A 148 0.72 30.26 4.91
C THR A 148 0.75 28.94 4.13
N PRO A 149 1.93 28.41 3.77
CA PRO A 149 2.04 27.07 3.16
C PRO A 149 1.33 25.97 3.97
N GLU A 150 1.33 26.08 5.30
CA GLU A 150 0.67 25.12 6.20
C GLU A 150 -0.86 25.16 6.07
N ASP A 151 -1.45 26.32 5.80
CA ASP A 151 -2.91 26.42 5.58
C ASP A 151 -3.36 25.59 4.37
N TYR A 152 -2.52 25.47 3.36
CA TYR A 152 -2.80 24.69 2.15
C TYR A 152 -2.68 23.18 2.34
N THR A 153 -1.96 22.72 3.37
CA THR A 153 -1.75 21.29 3.63
C THR A 153 -2.77 20.71 4.61
N LYS A 154 -3.46 21.54 5.40
CA LYS A 154 -4.51 21.13 6.37
C LYS A 154 -5.64 20.31 5.74
N GLY A 155 -5.92 20.53 4.46
CA GLY A 155 -6.94 19.80 3.70
C GLY A 155 -6.48 18.44 3.17
N ILE A 156 -5.22 18.05 3.38
CA ILE A 156 -4.62 16.82 2.86
C ILE A 156 -4.34 15.86 4.02
N LYS A 157 -4.83 14.62 3.90
CA LYS A 157 -4.41 13.56 4.82
C LYS A 157 -3.06 13.00 4.38
N ILE A 158 -2.00 13.37 5.10
CA ILE A 158 -0.65 12.81 4.91
C ILE A 158 -0.60 11.40 5.50
N PRO A 159 -0.19 10.38 4.72
CA PRO A 159 -0.10 9.00 5.22
C PRO A 159 0.99 8.85 6.29
N GLU A 160 0.83 7.86 7.16
CA GLU A 160 1.78 7.62 8.25
C GLU A 160 3.19 7.29 7.74
N GLY A 161 4.18 8.12 8.13
CA GLY A 161 5.56 8.06 7.65
C GLY A 161 5.83 8.90 6.39
N GLY A 162 4.80 9.52 5.82
CA GLY A 162 4.94 10.52 4.77
C GLY A 162 5.15 11.93 5.33
N LYS A 163 5.52 12.87 4.46
CA LYS A 163 5.72 14.28 4.81
C LYS A 163 5.49 15.19 3.61
N VAL A 164 5.10 16.44 3.88
CA VAL A 164 5.09 17.50 2.86
C VAL A 164 6.53 17.96 2.63
N THR A 165 6.93 18.06 1.37
CA THR A 165 8.28 18.51 1.00
C THR A 165 8.27 19.86 0.29
N ASN A 166 7.15 20.26 -0.32
CA ASN A 166 7.05 21.51 -1.05
C ASN A 166 5.59 21.99 -1.20
N VAL A 167 5.39 23.30 -1.29
CA VAL A 167 4.11 23.96 -1.59
C VAL A 167 4.35 25.06 -2.62
N GLU A 168 3.70 24.98 -3.76
CA GLU A 168 3.87 25.89 -4.90
C GLU A 168 2.52 26.39 -5.43
N ASN A 169 2.54 27.38 -6.32
CA ASN A 169 1.33 27.95 -6.94
C ASN A 169 0.38 28.63 -5.94
N ILE A 170 0.91 29.33 -4.93
CA ILE A 170 0.11 30.10 -3.97
C ILE A 170 -0.66 31.21 -4.73
N PRO A 171 -2.01 31.21 -4.70
CA PRO A 171 -2.81 32.15 -5.47
C PRO A 171 -2.95 33.50 -4.76
N ASP A 172 -3.26 34.54 -5.54
CA ASP A 172 -3.73 35.82 -5.03
C ASP A 172 -5.19 35.70 -4.53
N LEU A 173 -5.43 36.07 -3.27
CA LEU A 173 -6.71 35.98 -2.58
C LEU A 173 -7.49 37.31 -2.55
N THR A 174 -6.96 38.36 -3.18
CA THR A 174 -7.60 39.69 -3.21
C THR A 174 -8.74 39.80 -4.22
N THR A 175 -8.85 38.82 -5.13
CA THR A 175 -9.89 38.78 -6.17
C THR A 175 -10.80 37.56 -5.98
N PRO A 176 -12.14 37.70 -6.02
CA PRO A 176 -13.05 36.56 -5.96
C PRO A 176 -12.89 35.59 -7.14
N GLY A 177 -13.37 34.37 -6.94
CA GLY A 177 -13.48 33.32 -7.96
C GLY A 177 -12.60 32.11 -7.68
N LYS A 178 -12.78 31.09 -8.53
CA LYS A 178 -11.99 29.86 -8.51
C LYS A 178 -10.55 30.17 -8.91
N LYS A 179 -9.59 29.74 -8.08
CA LYS A 179 -8.17 29.95 -8.30
C LYS A 179 -7.52 28.73 -8.95
N ASN A 180 -6.32 28.94 -9.47
CA ASN A 180 -5.46 27.83 -9.83
C ASN A 180 -5.18 26.99 -8.57
N PRO A 181 -5.27 25.65 -8.66
CA PRO A 181 -4.96 24.79 -7.53
C PRO A 181 -3.52 25.00 -7.05
N VAL A 182 -3.37 24.96 -5.73
CA VAL A 182 -2.07 24.96 -5.06
C VAL A 182 -1.48 23.56 -5.19
N LYS A 183 -0.20 23.47 -5.58
CA LYS A 183 0.49 22.20 -5.75
C LYS A 183 1.24 21.86 -4.49
N VAL A 184 0.88 20.76 -3.84
CA VAL A 184 1.57 20.25 -2.66
C VAL A 184 2.31 18.98 -3.02
N THR A 185 3.62 18.96 -2.80
CA THR A 185 4.42 17.74 -2.97
C THR A 185 4.47 16.98 -1.66
N VAL A 186 4.03 15.72 -1.70
CA VAL A 186 4.04 14.80 -0.57
C VAL A 186 4.99 13.65 -0.88
N GLU A 187 5.94 13.39 0.02
CA GLU A 187 6.74 12.18 0.02
C GLU A 187 5.96 11.08 0.77
N LEU A 188 5.67 9.99 0.09
CA LEU A 188 4.99 8.82 0.63
C LEU A 188 5.96 7.96 1.46
N PRO A 189 5.45 7.07 2.33
CA PRO A 189 6.30 6.24 3.21
C PRO A 189 7.24 5.28 2.46
N ASN A 190 6.96 5.00 1.19
CA ASN A 190 7.81 4.20 0.31
C ASN A 190 8.90 5.04 -0.42
N GLY A 191 9.05 6.31 -0.05
CA GLY A 191 10.00 7.28 -0.61
C GLY A 191 9.56 7.92 -1.93
N LYS A 192 8.41 7.53 -2.48
CA LYS A 192 7.89 8.12 -3.73
C LYS A 192 7.28 9.48 -3.45
N THR A 193 7.60 10.48 -4.27
CA THR A 193 6.93 11.78 -4.23
C THR A 193 5.72 11.81 -5.16
N VAL A 194 4.63 12.43 -4.69
CA VAL A 194 3.40 12.66 -5.43
C VAL A 194 3.00 14.12 -5.34
N THR A 195 2.33 14.63 -6.38
CA THR A 195 1.80 16.00 -6.39
C THR A 195 0.30 15.98 -6.16
N VAL A 196 -0.13 16.74 -5.16
CA VAL A 196 -1.53 16.90 -4.76
C VAL A 196 -1.99 18.29 -5.16
N ASP A 197 -3.06 18.37 -5.94
CA ASP A 197 -3.67 19.64 -6.31
C ASP A 197 -4.75 20.00 -5.28
N VAL A 198 -4.56 21.13 -4.57
CA VAL A 198 -5.50 21.65 -3.58
C VAL A 198 -6.37 22.72 -4.23
N PRO A 199 -7.68 22.49 -4.42
CA PRO A 199 -8.58 23.49 -4.97
C PRO A 199 -8.72 24.67 -4.00
N VAL A 200 -8.73 25.89 -4.54
CA VAL A 200 -8.93 27.12 -3.78
C VAL A 200 -10.02 27.95 -4.45
N ASN A 201 -11.01 28.38 -3.67
CA ASN A 201 -12.06 29.28 -4.12
C ASN A 201 -12.14 30.50 -3.20
N VAL A 202 -12.20 31.68 -3.81
CA VAL A 202 -12.32 32.95 -3.07
C VAL A 202 -13.73 33.50 -3.21
N THR A 203 -14.44 33.67 -2.10
CA THR A 203 -15.78 34.24 -2.08
C THR A 203 -15.77 35.76 -1.97
N PRO A 204 -16.70 36.49 -2.62
CA PRO A 204 -16.85 37.92 -2.39
C PRO A 204 -17.14 38.23 -0.91
N VAL A 205 -16.64 39.36 -0.41
CA VAL A 205 -17.10 39.87 0.89
C VAL A 205 -18.56 40.29 0.73
N LYS A 206 -19.46 39.78 1.57
CA LYS A 206 -20.79 40.37 1.68
C LYS A 206 -20.64 41.77 2.26
N GLU A 207 -21.00 42.80 1.51
CA GLU A 207 -21.23 44.12 2.10
C GLU A 207 -22.35 43.99 3.13
N ILE A 208 -22.07 44.43 4.36
CA ILE A 208 -23.10 44.63 5.37
C ILE A 208 -23.82 45.90 4.94
N GLU A 209 -24.99 45.77 4.31
CA GLU A 209 -25.90 46.91 4.13
C GLU A 209 -26.24 47.44 5.53
N THR A 210 -25.63 48.55 5.92
CA THR A 210 -26.06 49.27 7.10
C THR A 210 -27.40 49.92 6.74
N PRO A 211 -28.48 49.64 7.49
CA PRO A 211 -29.75 50.29 7.21
C PRO A 211 -29.57 51.79 7.43
N VAL A 212 -29.78 52.56 6.36
CA VAL A 212 -29.79 54.02 6.43
C VAL A 212 -31.04 54.42 7.20
N THR A 213 -30.88 54.87 8.45
CA THR A 213 -31.97 55.46 9.22
C THR A 213 -32.29 56.83 8.60
N LYS A 214 -33.50 56.98 8.07
CA LYS A 214 -34.06 58.25 7.58
C LYS A 214 -34.50 59.16 8.72
#